data_AF-A0A4Q3VS68-F1
#
_entry.id   AF-A0A4Q3VS68-F1
#
_cell.length_a   1.000
_cell.length_b   1.000
_cell.length_c   1.000
_cell.angle_alpha   90.00
_cell.angle_beta   90.00
_cell.angle_gamma   90.00
#
_symmetry.space_group_name_H-M   'P 1'
#
loop_
_entity.id
_entity.type
_entity.pdbx_description
1 polymer ?
#
loop_
_entity_poly.entity_id
_entity_poly.type
_entity_poly.pdbx_seq_one_letter_code
_entity_poly.pdbx_strand_id
1 'polypeptide(L)'
;MYRSAEIQPLLRFGYAMAFLAALRMVIGLVPIPLDMLKAASIVISVIFVIVPIGAIFMAAAYRWERQSAFVAVGVGVASQFLLGFAAQKAADPLSGGFLMAGSQIGLVAWCLGIGALLVSALKDKNMILPIAIFLGLFDIWLVFVPEGIAGQVARGNQEPLKKIAYSVPAPAVEAQGGFAQPMLFIGPADFLFMAMFFVALYRFKMRTRATALAMLPTMAAYLLIVLI
;
A
#
# COMPACT_ATOMS: atom_id res chain seq x y z
N MET A 1 -0.67 19.26 -23.88
CA MET A 1 -1.73 18.37 -24.40
C MET A 1 -1.23 16.92 -24.27
N TYR A 2 -1.46 16.28 -23.12
CA TYR A 2 -1.02 14.89 -22.89
C TYR A 2 -1.91 13.96 -23.74
N ARG A 3 -1.31 13.05 -24.51
CA ARG A 3 -2.08 12.04 -25.28
C ARG A 3 -2.84 11.18 -24.29
N SER A 4 -4.15 10.99 -24.50
CA SER A 4 -5.04 10.21 -23.64
C SER A 4 -4.52 8.81 -23.27
N ALA A 5 -3.68 8.21 -24.12
CA ALA A 5 -3.02 6.92 -23.86
C ALA A 5 -2.02 6.96 -22.68
N GLU A 6 -1.41 8.11 -22.37
CA GLU A 6 -0.40 8.22 -21.31
C GLU A 6 -1.02 8.23 -19.91
N ILE A 7 -2.29 8.66 -19.76
CA ILE A 7 -2.95 8.79 -18.45
C ILE A 7 -3.67 7.50 -18.02
N GLN A 8 -3.93 6.58 -18.95
CA GLN A 8 -4.65 5.32 -18.67
C GLN A 8 -4.09 4.50 -17.48
N PRO A 9 -2.76 4.38 -17.28
CA PRO A 9 -2.20 3.68 -16.11
C PRO A 9 -2.65 4.29 -14.78
N LEU A 10 -2.69 5.63 -14.69
CA LEU A 10 -3.10 6.35 -13.50
C LEU A 10 -4.61 6.23 -13.25
N LEU A 11 -5.43 6.18 -14.31
CA LEU A 11 -6.87 5.92 -14.17
C LEU A 11 -7.12 4.53 -13.62
N ARG A 12 -6.40 3.50 -14.10
CA ARG A 12 -6.52 2.13 -13.57
C ARG A 12 -6.11 2.05 -12.10
N PHE A 13 -5.06 2.76 -11.72
CA PHE A 13 -4.69 2.94 -10.31
C PHE A 13 -5.84 3.56 -9.52
N GLY A 14 -6.39 4.68 -10.00
CA GLY A 14 -7.53 5.35 -9.38
C GLY A 14 -8.74 4.42 -9.19
N TYR A 15 -9.10 3.65 -10.21
CA TYR A 15 -10.20 2.68 -10.12
C TYR A 15 -9.93 1.55 -9.11
N ALA A 16 -8.72 1.00 -9.07
CA ALA A 16 -8.37 -0.05 -8.11
C ALA A 16 -8.40 0.47 -6.66
N MET A 17 -7.91 1.69 -6.44
CA MET A 17 -7.94 2.35 -5.13
C MET A 17 -9.37 2.74 -4.72
N ALA A 18 -10.18 3.23 -5.67
CA ALA A 18 -11.59 3.53 -5.43
C ALA A 18 -12.39 2.25 -5.11
N PHE A 19 -12.10 1.13 -5.78
CA PHE A 19 -12.68 -0.17 -5.47
C PHE A 19 -12.35 -0.60 -4.03
N LEU A 20 -11.10 -0.47 -3.59
CA LEU A 20 -10.72 -0.78 -2.20
C LEU A 20 -11.39 0.14 -1.19
N ALA A 21 -11.48 1.44 -1.50
CA ALA A 21 -12.18 2.40 -0.66
C ALA A 21 -13.66 2.01 -0.50
N ALA A 22 -14.34 1.69 -1.60
CA ALA A 22 -15.72 1.22 -1.59
C ALA A 22 -15.87 -0.09 -0.81
N LEU A 23 -14.98 -1.07 -1.05
CA LEU A 23 -14.99 -2.35 -0.35
C LEU A 23 -14.80 -2.17 1.16
N ARG A 24 -13.91 -1.25 1.58
CA ARG A 24 -13.70 -0.91 2.99
C ARG A 24 -14.98 -0.40 3.64
N MET A 25 -15.73 0.44 2.94
CA MET A 25 -17.01 0.96 3.41
C MET A 25 -18.05 -0.16 3.56
N VAL A 26 -18.15 -1.05 2.57
CA VAL A 26 -19.08 -2.18 2.61
C VAL A 26 -18.75 -3.13 3.78
N ILE A 27 -17.48 -3.46 3.99
CA ILE A 27 -17.06 -4.33 5.11
C ILE A 27 -17.41 -3.72 6.46
N GLY A 28 -17.36 -2.39 6.59
CA GLY A 28 -17.75 -1.69 7.81
C GLY A 28 -19.26 -1.66 8.07
N LEU A 29 -20.09 -2.00 7.08
CA LEU A 29 -21.55 -1.90 7.15
C LEU A 29 -22.26 -3.26 7.13
N VAL A 30 -21.60 -4.30 6.63
CA VAL A 30 -22.20 -5.64 6.49
C VAL A 30 -21.76 -6.51 7.68
N PRO A 31 -22.69 -6.92 8.56
CA PRO A 31 -22.36 -7.87 9.63
C PRO A 31 -22.01 -9.24 9.03
N ILE A 32 -20.94 -9.86 9.53
CA ILE A 32 -20.48 -11.17 9.05
C ILE A 32 -20.81 -12.24 10.10
N PRO A 33 -21.47 -13.35 9.73
CA PRO A 33 -21.71 -14.49 10.61
C PRO A 33 -20.42 -15.04 11.24
N LEU A 34 -20.47 -15.42 12.51
CA LEU A 34 -19.30 -15.87 13.29
C LEU A 34 -18.60 -17.09 12.68
N ASP A 35 -19.37 -18.00 12.10
CA ASP A 35 -18.90 -19.20 11.41
C ASP A 35 -18.11 -18.88 10.12
N MET A 36 -18.41 -17.75 9.48
CA MET A 36 -17.73 -17.29 8.27
C MET A 36 -16.58 -16.31 8.55
N LEU A 37 -16.41 -15.85 9.79
CA LEU A 37 -15.51 -14.75 10.12
C LEU A 37 -14.05 -15.04 9.77
N LYS A 38 -13.56 -16.25 10.06
CA LYS A 38 -12.18 -16.65 9.73
C LYS A 38 -11.94 -16.60 8.21
N ALA A 39 -12.87 -17.16 7.43
CA ALA A 39 -12.76 -17.17 5.97
C ALA A 39 -12.86 -15.75 5.39
N ALA A 40 -13.78 -14.93 5.89
CA ALA A 40 -13.96 -13.54 5.46
C ALA A 40 -12.70 -12.70 5.75
N SER A 41 -12.13 -12.82 6.95
CA SER A 41 -10.89 -12.11 7.32
C SER A 41 -9.71 -12.46 6.41
N ILE A 42 -9.55 -13.74 6.06
CA ILE A 42 -8.50 -14.17 5.11
C ILE A 42 -8.74 -13.55 3.74
N VAL A 43 -9.96 -13.66 3.19
CA VAL A 43 -10.30 -13.12 1.87
C VAL A 43 -10.11 -11.61 1.81
N ILE A 44 -10.61 -10.88 2.82
CA ILE A 44 -10.46 -9.43 2.91
C ILE A 44 -8.98 -9.06 2.99
N SER A 45 -8.20 -9.75 3.82
CA SER A 45 -6.77 -9.49 3.94
C SER A 45 -6.06 -9.68 2.60
N VAL A 46 -6.30 -10.81 1.92
CA VAL A 46 -5.74 -11.09 0.60
C VAL A 46 -6.10 -10.00 -0.40
N ILE A 47 -7.36 -9.55 -0.46
CA ILE A 47 -7.79 -8.48 -1.37
C ILE A 47 -7.10 -7.16 -1.03
N PHE A 48 -7.08 -6.76 0.25
CA PHE A 48 -6.49 -5.50 0.69
C PHE A 48 -4.96 -5.46 0.60
N VAL A 49 -4.29 -6.61 0.44
CA VAL A 49 -2.86 -6.65 0.12
C VAL A 49 -2.61 -6.73 -1.38
N ILE A 50 -3.31 -7.60 -2.11
CA ILE A 50 -3.06 -7.82 -3.55
C ILE A 50 -3.48 -6.61 -4.38
N VAL A 51 -4.62 -5.99 -4.09
CA VAL A 51 -5.13 -4.91 -4.94
C VAL A 51 -4.25 -3.66 -4.90
N PRO A 52 -3.73 -3.16 -3.75
CA PRO A 52 -2.77 -2.06 -3.76
C PRO A 52 -1.48 -2.40 -4.54
N ILE A 53 -0.97 -3.63 -4.41
CA ILE A 53 0.22 -4.08 -5.16
C ILE A 53 -0.06 -4.05 -6.66
N GLY A 54 -1.21 -4.59 -7.08
CA GLY A 54 -1.69 -4.53 -8.46
C GLY A 54 -1.90 -3.10 -8.95
N ALA A 55 -2.44 -2.22 -8.11
CA ALA A 55 -2.63 -0.80 -8.41
C ALA A 55 -1.28 -0.10 -8.66
N ILE A 56 -0.30 -0.30 -7.78
CA ILE A 56 1.06 0.23 -7.95
C ILE A 56 1.67 -0.33 -9.25
N PHE A 57 1.53 -1.63 -9.51
CA PHE A 57 2.05 -2.23 -10.75
C PHE A 57 1.42 -1.61 -12.01
N MET A 58 0.12 -1.35 -12.00
CA MET A 58 -0.56 -0.66 -13.09
C MET A 58 -0.05 0.77 -13.24
N ALA A 59 0.05 1.52 -12.14
CA ALA A 59 0.54 2.90 -12.14
C ALA A 59 2.01 3.02 -12.56
N ALA A 60 2.82 1.99 -12.28
CA ALA A 60 4.23 1.95 -12.65
C ALA A 60 4.46 1.96 -14.17
N ALA A 61 3.45 1.58 -14.97
CA ALA A 61 3.49 1.71 -16.43
C ALA A 61 3.41 3.16 -16.92
N TYR A 62 3.02 4.10 -16.05
CA TYR A 62 3.03 5.53 -16.37
C TYR A 62 4.47 6.01 -16.66
N ARG A 63 4.61 6.95 -17.59
CA ARG A 63 5.92 7.56 -17.90
C ARG A 63 6.25 8.60 -16.85
N TRP A 64 6.80 8.14 -15.74
CA TRP A 64 7.16 8.99 -14.61
C TRP A 64 8.29 9.96 -14.97
N GLU A 65 7.93 11.23 -15.07
CA GLU A 65 8.88 12.36 -15.07
C GLU A 65 9.04 12.88 -13.65
N ARG A 66 10.19 13.53 -13.36
CA ARG A 66 10.46 14.07 -12.01
C ARG A 66 9.34 14.98 -11.51
N GLN A 67 8.81 15.86 -12.37
CA GLN A 67 7.72 16.77 -12.01
C GLN A 67 6.46 15.99 -11.61
N SER A 68 6.02 15.03 -12.44
CA SER A 68 4.85 14.20 -12.13
C SER A 68 5.03 13.37 -10.85
N ALA A 69 6.25 12.89 -10.59
CA ALA A 69 6.56 12.15 -9.38
C ALA A 69 6.52 13.06 -8.14
N PHE A 70 7.07 14.27 -8.20
CA PHE A 70 6.92 15.27 -7.13
C PHE A 70 5.46 15.66 -6.88
N VAL A 71 4.64 15.78 -7.94
CA VAL A 71 3.20 16.03 -7.79
C VAL A 71 2.53 14.87 -7.07
N ALA A 72 2.82 13.62 -7.44
CA ALA A 72 2.26 12.45 -6.76
C ALA A 72 2.69 12.39 -5.28
N VAL A 73 3.94 12.74 -4.96
CA VAL A 73 4.42 12.87 -3.58
C VAL A 73 3.66 13.96 -2.83
N GLY A 74 3.61 15.18 -3.38
CA GLY A 74 2.98 16.32 -2.73
C GLY A 74 1.49 16.09 -2.47
N VAL A 75 0.75 15.65 -3.50
CA VAL A 75 -0.67 15.35 -3.39
C VAL A 75 -0.90 14.15 -2.46
N GLY A 76 -0.09 13.11 -2.54
CA GLY A 76 -0.22 11.92 -1.70
C GLY A 76 0.04 12.21 -0.22
N VAL A 77 1.10 12.95 0.10
CA VAL A 77 1.44 13.39 1.48
C VAL A 77 0.33 14.30 2.01
N ALA A 78 -0.08 15.31 1.25
CA ALA A 78 -1.16 16.20 1.65
C ALA A 78 -2.46 15.42 1.90
N SER A 79 -2.82 14.51 1.00
CA SER A 79 -4.03 13.67 1.14
C SER A 79 -3.94 12.75 2.35
N GLN A 80 -2.79 12.10 2.59
CA GLN A 80 -2.63 11.21 3.74
C GLN A 80 -2.84 11.96 5.06
N PHE A 81 -2.12 13.06 5.25
CA PHE A 81 -2.15 13.76 6.53
C PHE A 81 -3.42 14.58 6.71
N LEU A 82 -3.85 15.36 5.71
CA LEU A 82 -5.07 16.17 5.83
C LEU A 82 -6.31 15.31 6.03
N LEU A 83 -6.49 14.26 5.22
CA LEU A 83 -7.64 13.37 5.36
C LEU A 83 -7.52 12.47 6.59
N GLY A 84 -6.30 12.06 6.97
CA GLY A 84 -6.07 11.30 8.19
C GLY A 84 -6.42 12.09 9.45
N PHE A 85 -6.01 13.36 9.52
CA PHE A 85 -6.39 14.27 10.62
C PHE A 85 -7.89 14.59 10.62
N ALA A 86 -8.49 14.78 9.44
CA ALA A 86 -9.93 14.99 9.33
C ALA A 86 -10.72 13.75 9.77
N ALA A 87 -10.26 12.55 9.42
CA ALA A 87 -10.90 11.29 9.81
C ALA A 87 -10.97 11.12 11.33
N GLN A 88 -9.93 11.55 12.07
CA GLN A 88 -9.91 11.51 13.54
C GLN A 88 -10.93 12.47 14.18
N LYS A 89 -11.36 13.51 13.46
CA LYS A 89 -12.33 14.52 13.93
C LYS A 89 -13.72 14.33 13.33
N ALA A 90 -13.94 13.26 12.56
CA ALA A 90 -15.22 13.00 11.93
C ALA A 90 -16.31 12.76 12.98
N ALA A 91 -17.47 13.40 12.79
CA ALA A 91 -18.60 13.30 13.70
C ALA A 91 -19.35 11.96 13.55
N ASP A 92 -19.32 11.37 12.36
CA ASP A 92 -20.02 10.13 12.03
C ASP A 92 -19.07 9.04 11.48
N PRO A 93 -19.38 7.76 11.74
CA PRO A 93 -18.62 6.60 11.25
C PRO A 93 -18.35 6.58 9.75
N LEU A 94 -19.32 7.02 8.95
CA LEU A 94 -19.28 6.91 7.49
C LEU A 94 -18.29 7.92 6.90
N SER A 95 -18.37 9.18 7.34
CA SER A 95 -17.44 10.22 6.91
C SER A 95 -16.01 9.90 7.39
N GLY A 96 -15.85 9.39 8.61
CA GLY A 96 -14.56 8.91 9.12
C GLY A 96 -13.96 7.80 8.25
N GLY A 97 -14.79 6.82 7.86
CA GLY A 97 -14.38 5.75 6.94
C GLY A 97 -13.94 6.25 5.57
N PHE A 98 -14.68 7.19 4.97
CA PHE A 98 -14.35 7.78 3.67
C PHE A 98 -13.05 8.58 3.71
N LEU A 99 -12.88 9.42 4.73
CA LEU A 99 -11.66 10.21 4.94
C LEU A 99 -10.44 9.30 5.19
N MET A 100 -10.61 8.23 5.97
CA MET A 100 -9.54 7.26 6.20
C MET A 100 -9.16 6.50 4.93
N ALA A 101 -10.13 6.11 4.10
CA ALA A 101 -9.86 5.50 2.81
C ALA A 101 -9.06 6.45 1.91
N GLY A 102 -9.46 7.73 1.81
CA GLY A 102 -8.70 8.74 1.09
C GLY A 102 -7.28 8.94 1.62
N SER A 103 -7.10 8.91 2.94
CA SER A 103 -5.77 8.95 3.58
C SER A 103 -4.88 7.79 3.13
N GLN A 104 -5.43 6.57 3.05
CA GLN A 104 -4.70 5.39 2.58
C GLN A 104 -4.37 5.44 1.09
N ILE A 105 -5.25 6.01 0.25
CA ILE A 105 -4.92 6.28 -1.15
C ILE A 105 -3.75 7.25 -1.25
N GLY A 106 -3.76 8.31 -0.43
CA GLY A 106 -2.67 9.27 -0.30
C GLY A 106 -1.35 8.58 0.04
N LEU A 107 -1.36 7.66 1.01
CA LEU A 107 -0.22 6.84 1.39
C LEU A 107 0.40 6.11 0.20
N VAL A 108 -0.42 5.31 -0.49
CA VAL A 108 0.04 4.53 -1.65
C VAL A 108 0.55 5.45 -2.76
N ALA A 109 -0.12 6.58 -2.99
CA ALA A 109 0.24 7.54 -4.04
C ALA A 109 1.61 8.21 -3.79
N TRP A 110 1.92 8.66 -2.57
CA TRP A 110 3.24 9.25 -2.33
C TRP A 110 4.34 8.20 -2.27
N CYS A 111 4.09 6.99 -1.76
CA CYS A 111 5.05 5.88 -1.84
C CYS A 111 5.42 5.58 -3.29
N LEU A 112 4.42 5.56 -4.18
CA LEU A 112 4.60 5.42 -5.62
C LEU A 112 5.42 6.56 -6.22
N GLY A 113 5.11 7.81 -5.86
CA GLY A 113 5.85 8.99 -6.30
C GLY A 113 7.32 8.97 -5.86
N ILE A 114 7.61 8.61 -4.61
CA ILE A 114 9.00 8.47 -4.13
C ILE A 114 9.70 7.33 -4.85
N GLY A 115 9.05 6.17 -5.00
CA GLY A 115 9.60 5.05 -5.78
C GLY A 115 9.98 5.48 -7.20
N ALA A 116 9.13 6.25 -7.87
CA ALA A 116 9.39 6.82 -9.18
C ALA A 116 10.58 7.82 -9.19
N LEU A 117 10.69 8.69 -8.16
CA LEU A 117 11.83 9.60 -8.00
C LEU A 117 13.15 8.85 -7.79
N LEU A 118 13.14 7.80 -6.96
CA LEU A 118 14.33 6.94 -6.75
C LEU A 118 14.75 6.26 -8.03
N VAL A 119 13.79 5.69 -8.78
CA VAL A 119 14.09 5.14 -10.10
C VAL A 119 14.64 6.21 -11.03
N SER A 120 14.16 7.46 -10.97
CA SER A 120 14.69 8.57 -11.77
C SER A 120 16.21 8.76 -11.61
N ALA A 121 16.75 8.44 -10.43
CA ALA A 121 18.19 8.50 -10.11
C ALA A 121 18.98 7.26 -10.58
N LEU A 122 18.32 6.12 -10.85
CA LEU A 122 18.97 4.93 -11.38
C LEU A 122 19.41 5.14 -12.82
N LYS A 123 20.70 4.86 -13.07
CA LYS A 123 21.33 5.00 -14.40
C LYS A 123 21.26 3.71 -15.20
N ASP A 124 21.32 2.55 -14.54
CA ASP A 124 21.39 1.23 -15.19
C ASP A 124 20.47 0.22 -14.49
N LYS A 125 19.89 -0.69 -15.28
CA LYS A 125 19.10 -1.84 -14.82
C LYS A 125 19.90 -2.80 -13.93
N ASN A 126 21.21 -2.90 -14.13
CA ASN A 126 22.09 -3.77 -13.34
C ASN A 126 22.21 -3.30 -11.88
N MET A 127 21.82 -2.06 -11.57
CA MET A 127 21.77 -1.55 -10.19
C MET A 127 20.57 -2.08 -9.41
N ILE A 128 19.53 -2.62 -10.07
CA ILE A 128 18.31 -3.08 -9.39
C ILE A 128 18.62 -4.26 -8.46
N LEU A 129 19.42 -5.23 -8.93
CA LEU A 129 19.78 -6.41 -8.14
C LEU A 129 20.55 -6.09 -6.85
N PRO A 130 21.67 -5.33 -6.87
CA PRO A 130 22.39 -4.99 -5.64
C PRO A 130 21.54 -4.13 -4.70
N ILE A 131 20.70 -3.24 -5.23
CA ILE A 131 19.76 -2.46 -4.40
C ILE A 131 18.73 -3.38 -3.74
N ALA A 132 18.14 -4.32 -4.48
CA ALA A 132 17.17 -5.27 -3.92
C ALA A 132 17.81 -6.15 -2.83
N ILE A 133 19.04 -6.63 -3.04
CA ILE A 133 19.80 -7.40 -2.04
C ILE A 133 20.06 -6.54 -0.80
N PHE A 134 20.58 -5.32 -0.98
CA PHE A 134 20.86 -4.41 0.12
C PHE A 134 19.60 -4.10 0.94
N LEU A 135 18.49 -3.80 0.27
CA LEU A 135 17.22 -3.48 0.93
C LEU A 135 16.63 -4.69 1.67
N GLY A 136 16.68 -5.88 1.07
CA GLY A 136 16.24 -7.11 1.75
C GLY A 136 17.10 -7.42 2.98
N LEU A 137 18.42 -7.24 2.88
CA LEU A 137 19.32 -7.39 4.03
C LEU A 137 19.09 -6.30 5.08
N PHE A 138 18.80 -5.07 4.67
CA PHE A 138 18.49 -3.96 5.57
C PHE A 138 17.19 -4.21 6.32
N ASP A 139 16.16 -4.76 5.66
CA ASP A 139 14.89 -5.14 6.28
C ASP A 139 15.07 -6.27 7.31
N ILE A 140 15.82 -7.32 6.95
CA ILE A 140 16.24 -8.38 7.88
C ILE A 140 16.99 -7.76 9.08
N TRP A 141 17.99 -6.91 8.82
CA TRP A 141 18.78 -6.27 9.86
C TRP A 141 17.91 -5.40 10.80
N LEU A 142 16.94 -4.67 10.26
CA LEU A 142 15.99 -3.87 11.04
C LEU A 142 15.16 -4.72 12.01
N VAL A 143 14.77 -5.91 11.58
CA VAL A 143 13.99 -6.85 12.41
C VAL A 143 14.89 -7.52 13.46
N PHE A 144 16.12 -7.90 13.10
CA PHE A 144 17.01 -8.70 13.94
C PHE A 144 17.97 -7.91 14.83
N VAL A 145 18.13 -6.59 14.65
CA VAL A 145 19.01 -5.75 15.47
C VAL A 145 18.19 -4.82 16.38
N PRO A 146 17.89 -5.26 17.62
CA PRO A 146 17.04 -4.54 18.57
C PRO A 146 17.52 -3.13 18.91
N GLU A 147 18.84 -2.93 18.89
CA GLU A 147 19.48 -1.71 19.38
C GLU A 147 19.51 -0.57 18.36
N GLY A 148 19.16 -0.85 17.10
CA GLY A 148 19.08 0.16 16.05
C GLY A 148 17.93 1.16 16.28
N ILE A 149 18.04 2.37 15.73
CA ILE A 149 17.05 3.46 15.85
C ILE A 149 15.63 2.97 15.52
N ALA A 150 15.48 2.14 14.50
CA ALA A 150 14.18 1.57 14.12
C ALA A 150 13.71 0.45 15.05
N GLY A 151 14.61 -0.36 15.61
CA GLY A 151 14.28 -1.36 16.65
C GLY A 151 13.80 -0.68 17.94
N GLN A 152 14.39 0.47 18.29
CA GLN A 152 13.97 1.30 19.41
C GLN A 152 12.60 1.97 19.15
N VAL A 153 12.35 2.47 17.94
CA VAL A 153 11.03 3.04 17.56
C VAL A 153 9.95 1.94 17.49
N ALA A 154 10.26 0.77 16.95
CA ALA A 154 9.33 -0.36 16.86
C ALA A 154 8.98 -1.00 18.21
N ARG A 155 9.81 -0.84 19.26
CA ARG A 155 9.55 -1.35 20.62
C ARG A 155 9.07 -0.27 21.59
N GLY A 156 9.60 0.94 21.50
CA GLY A 156 9.35 2.03 22.46
C GLY A 156 8.07 2.81 22.20
N ASN A 157 7.60 2.90 20.95
CA ASN A 157 6.37 3.60 20.62
C ASN A 157 5.81 3.14 19.26
N GLN A 158 4.99 2.08 19.23
CA GLN A 158 4.36 1.60 17.99
C GLN A 158 3.21 2.49 17.50
N GLU A 159 2.72 3.42 18.33
CA GLU A 159 1.60 4.27 17.96
C GLU A 159 1.84 5.15 16.73
N PRO A 160 2.99 5.85 16.60
CA PRO A 160 3.26 6.67 15.42
C PRO A 160 3.36 5.84 14.15
N LEU A 161 3.92 4.62 14.23
CA LEU A 161 4.02 3.71 13.09
C LEU A 161 2.63 3.21 12.65
N LYS A 162 1.76 2.85 13.60
CA LYS A 162 0.37 2.47 13.31
C LYS A 162 -0.45 3.61 12.70
N LYS A 163 -0.14 4.86 13.05
CA LYS A 163 -0.80 6.06 12.49
C LYS A 163 -0.43 6.31 11.02
N ILE A 164 0.73 5.84 10.58
CA ILE A 164 1.24 6.05 9.22
C ILE A 164 1.10 4.79 8.36
N ALA A 165 0.91 3.61 8.96
CA ALA A 165 0.79 2.35 8.24
C ALA A 165 -0.56 2.21 7.51
N TYR A 166 -0.54 1.44 6.42
CA TYR A 166 -1.76 1.03 5.74
C TYR A 166 -2.46 -0.05 6.55
N SER A 167 -3.72 0.18 6.91
CA SER A 167 -4.49 -0.74 7.74
C SER A 167 -5.45 -1.60 6.91
N VAL A 168 -5.31 -2.91 7.05
CA VAL A 168 -6.26 -3.90 6.52
C VAL A 168 -7.45 -4.00 7.49
N PRO A 169 -8.69 -3.71 7.06
CA PRO A 169 -9.86 -3.79 7.93
C PRO A 169 -10.17 -5.25 8.31
N ALA A 170 -10.49 -5.51 9.57
CA ALA A 170 -11.11 -6.76 10.02
C ALA A 170 -12.63 -6.64 10.02
N PRO A 171 -13.37 -7.72 9.74
CA PRO A 171 -14.81 -7.78 9.97
C PRO A 171 -15.17 -7.42 11.41
N ALA A 172 -16.20 -6.58 11.59
CA ALA A 172 -16.75 -6.33 12.92
C ALA A 172 -17.56 -7.55 13.40
N VAL A 173 -17.36 -7.95 14.66
CA VAL A 173 -18.18 -8.96 15.34
C VAL A 173 -19.36 -8.25 15.99
N GLU A 174 -20.60 -8.57 15.61
CA GLU A 174 -21.76 -8.12 16.36
C GLU A 174 -21.89 -8.87 17.68
N ALA A 175 -21.67 -8.14 18.77
CA ALA A 175 -22.55 -8.21 19.93
C ALA A 175 -22.84 -6.80 20.47
N GLN A 176 -21.94 -5.82 20.27
CA GLN A 176 -22.14 -4.41 20.60
C GLN A 176 -21.34 -3.50 19.66
N GLY A 177 -21.88 -3.18 18.48
CA GLY A 177 -21.52 -2.01 17.64
C GLY A 177 -20.06 -1.53 17.59
N GLY A 178 -19.10 -2.42 17.34
CA GLY A 178 -17.67 -2.07 17.25
C GLY A 178 -17.21 -1.85 15.81
N PHE A 179 -16.39 -0.83 15.58
CA PHE A 179 -15.76 -0.55 14.28
C PHE A 179 -14.78 -1.66 13.85
N ALA A 180 -14.65 -1.88 12.54
CA ALA A 180 -13.64 -2.75 11.94
C ALA A 180 -12.21 -2.42 12.46
N GLN A 181 -11.59 -3.33 13.21
CA GLN A 181 -10.25 -3.15 13.76
C GLN A 181 -9.18 -3.56 12.73
N PRO A 182 -7.99 -2.93 12.69
CA PRO A 182 -6.91 -3.35 11.78
C PRO A 182 -6.37 -4.74 12.13
N MET A 183 -6.41 -5.71 11.22
CA MET A 183 -5.82 -7.05 11.43
C MET A 183 -4.35 -7.14 11.00
N LEU A 184 -3.97 -6.36 9.98
CA LEU A 184 -2.63 -6.33 9.41
C LEU A 184 -2.24 -4.90 9.06
N PHE A 185 -0.98 -4.54 9.33
CA PHE A 185 -0.38 -3.27 8.94
C PHE A 185 0.69 -3.53 7.90
N ILE A 186 0.60 -2.83 6.76
CA ILE A 186 1.67 -2.80 5.75
C ILE A 186 2.40 -1.48 5.89
N GLY A 187 3.73 -1.56 5.97
CA GLY A 187 4.58 -0.38 6.13
C GLY A 187 4.62 0.45 4.84
N PRO A 188 4.79 1.79 4.93
CA PRO A 188 5.00 2.62 3.76
C PRO A 188 6.28 2.24 2.98
N ALA A 189 7.28 1.66 3.67
CA ALA A 189 8.50 1.16 3.05
C ALA A 189 8.22 0.04 2.03
N ASP A 190 7.30 -0.88 2.34
CA ASP A 190 6.94 -1.98 1.44
C ASP A 190 6.38 -1.46 0.13
N PHE A 191 5.44 -0.51 0.20
CA PHE A 191 4.86 0.11 -0.99
C PHE A 191 5.89 0.93 -1.77
N LEU A 192 6.76 1.65 -1.09
CA LEU A 192 7.82 2.44 -1.72
C LEU A 192 8.78 1.53 -2.50
N PHE A 193 9.25 0.43 -1.91
CA PHE A 193 10.18 -0.48 -2.58
C PHE A 193 9.53 -1.25 -3.71
N MET A 194 8.29 -1.70 -3.54
CA MET A 194 7.52 -2.31 -4.63
C MET A 194 7.30 -1.33 -5.78
N ALA A 195 6.94 -0.08 -5.48
CA ALA A 195 6.79 0.96 -6.49
C ALA A 195 8.09 1.24 -7.24
N MET A 196 9.20 1.40 -6.51
CA MET A 196 10.52 1.57 -7.10
C MET A 196 10.85 0.40 -8.03
N PHE A 197 10.66 -0.84 -7.58
CA PHE A 197 10.93 -2.02 -8.38
C PHE A 197 10.07 -2.06 -9.66
N PHE A 198 8.76 -1.87 -9.54
CA PHE A 198 7.86 -1.91 -10.71
C PHE A 198 8.13 -0.78 -11.69
N VAL A 199 8.37 0.45 -11.23
CA VAL A 199 8.71 1.57 -12.12
C VAL A 199 10.03 1.30 -12.83
N ALA A 200 11.02 0.70 -12.15
CA ALA A 200 12.27 0.29 -12.77
C ALA A 200 12.05 -0.75 -13.86
N LEU A 201 11.20 -1.77 -13.64
CA LEU A 201 10.90 -2.78 -14.65
C LEU A 201 10.33 -2.16 -15.93
N TYR A 202 9.38 -1.22 -15.80
CA TYR A 202 8.80 -0.53 -16.96
C TYR A 202 9.81 0.41 -17.63
N ARG A 203 10.57 1.20 -16.85
CA ARG A 203 11.56 2.13 -17.38
C ARG A 203 12.66 1.42 -18.17
N PHE A 204 13.19 0.33 -17.64
CA PHE A 204 14.27 -0.42 -18.27
C PHE A 204 13.77 -1.51 -19.23
N LYS A 205 12.46 -1.54 -19.55
CA LYS A 205 11.82 -2.47 -20.50
C LYS A 205 12.13 -3.94 -20.18
N MET A 206 12.12 -4.30 -18.91
CA MET A 206 12.29 -5.67 -18.45
C MET A 206 11.00 -6.50 -18.68
N ARG A 207 11.02 -7.80 -18.35
CA ARG A 207 9.88 -8.72 -18.54
C ARG A 207 8.77 -8.49 -17.48
N THR A 208 8.20 -7.28 -17.45
CA THR A 208 7.22 -6.81 -16.46
C THR A 208 6.09 -7.79 -16.18
N ARG A 209 5.46 -8.33 -17.22
CA ARG A 209 4.34 -9.28 -17.10
C ARG A 209 4.75 -10.60 -16.44
N ALA A 210 5.90 -11.15 -16.82
CA ALA A 210 6.40 -12.38 -16.25
C ALA A 210 6.77 -12.18 -14.77
N THR A 211 7.40 -11.05 -14.44
CA THR A 211 7.73 -10.71 -13.05
C THR A 211 6.49 -10.52 -12.19
N ALA A 212 5.47 -9.82 -12.68
CA ALA A 212 4.20 -9.66 -11.96
C ALA A 212 3.47 -11.00 -11.78
N LEU A 213 3.45 -11.84 -12.81
CA LEU A 213 2.82 -13.16 -12.77
C LEU A 213 3.54 -14.12 -11.82
N ALA A 214 4.86 -13.96 -11.60
CA ALA A 214 5.58 -14.72 -10.57
C ALA A 214 5.38 -14.12 -9.18
N MET A 215 5.44 -12.80 -9.05
CA MET A 215 5.42 -12.10 -7.76
C MET A 215 4.07 -12.18 -7.05
N LEU A 216 2.97 -11.89 -7.76
CA LEU A 216 1.62 -11.88 -7.18
C LEU A 216 1.22 -13.21 -6.53
N PRO A 217 1.32 -14.37 -7.21
CA PRO A 217 0.98 -15.64 -6.58
C PRO A 217 1.99 -16.04 -5.49
N THR A 218 3.26 -15.67 -5.60
CA THR A 218 4.24 -15.91 -4.53
C THR A 218 3.86 -15.14 -3.26
N MET A 219 3.48 -13.86 -3.39
CA MET A 219 3.01 -13.07 -2.24
C MET A 219 1.68 -13.58 -1.70
N ALA A 220 0.75 -13.97 -2.56
CA ALA A 220 -0.52 -14.56 -2.13
C ALA A 220 -0.29 -15.88 -1.36
N ALA A 221 0.57 -16.76 -1.85
CA ALA A 221 0.93 -18.00 -1.19
C ALA A 221 1.63 -17.75 0.15
N TYR A 222 2.56 -16.80 0.21
CA TYR A 222 3.21 -16.40 1.46
C TYR A 222 2.19 -15.89 2.50
N LEU A 223 1.28 -15.00 2.09
CA LEU A 223 0.23 -14.50 3.00
C LEU A 223 -0.69 -15.62 3.49
N LEU A 224 -1.05 -16.58 2.63
CA LEU A 224 -1.86 -17.73 3.04
C LEU A 224 -1.12 -18.57 4.08
N ILE A 225 0.19 -18.80 3.91
CA ILE A 225 1.01 -19.55 4.88
C ILE A 225 1.08 -18.81 6.22
N VAL A 226 1.21 -17.48 6.21
CA VAL A 226 1.32 -16.67 7.44
C VAL A 226 -0.02 -16.51 8.16
N LEU A 227 -1.14 -16.53 7.44
CA LEU A 227 -2.49 -16.33 7.99
C LEU A 227 -3.18 -17.62 8.49
N ILE A 228 -2.64 -18.80 8.16
CA ILE A 228 -3.16 -20.11 8.60
C ILE A 228 -2.51 -20.51 9.92
#